data_AF-A0A9E4PCI4-F1
#
_entry.id   AF-A0A9E4PCI4-F1
#
_cell.length_a   1.000
_cell.length_b   1.000
_cell.length_c   1.000
_cell.angle_alpha   90.00
_cell.angle_beta   90.00
_cell.angle_gamma   90.00
#
_symmetry.space_group_name_H-M   'P 1'
#
loop_
_entity.id
_entity.type
_entity.pdbx_description
1 polymer ?
#
loop_
_entity_poly.entity_id
_entity_poly.type
_entity_poly.pdbx_seq_one_letter_code
_entity_poly.pdbx_strand_id
1 'polypeptide(L)'
;MLYDAESGDFTLVAGGDTMITRRLRVFKEDSFLGLKRLFQDADVRFTNLEMLMHEFEHSPGAAGGTFTGSDPKNLKELEWLGINLVSCANNHSYDYGEAGVLTNLAHLRDSDLVYAGTGRNLSEARAPGYLDTPQGRVALISASSTFSESGRALDQRPDIKGRPGLNALRFSETHTVDRPAFDELRRISSGLGLEALKDAQRRFKPKGMVPEDTDTEFRFMGKKFLLGEEFGVTTRLNARDLEGNLRWVKDARRMSDWVLVSVHCHESGGHRDEPPGFLEDFARRCIDEGADVFIGHGPHVTRGIEIYKGKPIFYSLGNFIFQNDTVRWQPSFNYDLLKLDAGATPADFYDARSELDSRGFPGDSIYWESVVIRCEF
;
A
#
# COMPACT_ATOMS: atom_id res chain seq x y z
N MET A 1 -9.41 -40.82 -7.59
CA MET A 1 -9.79 -40.01 -6.42
C MET A 1 -9.37 -38.62 -6.81
N LEU A 2 -10.32 -37.72 -7.05
CA LEU A 2 -9.98 -36.32 -7.28
C LEU A 2 -9.51 -35.76 -5.93
N TYR A 3 -8.39 -35.05 -5.88
CA TYR A 3 -8.02 -34.33 -4.66
C TYR A 3 -9.03 -33.19 -4.44
N ASP A 4 -9.27 -32.76 -3.20
CA ASP A 4 -10.22 -31.66 -2.92
C ASP A 4 -9.83 -30.38 -3.70
N ALA A 5 -8.54 -30.14 -3.91
CA ALA A 5 -7.99 -29.08 -4.75
C ALA A 5 -8.44 -29.14 -6.23
N GLU A 6 -8.80 -30.32 -6.75
CA GLU A 6 -9.29 -30.49 -8.13
C GLU A 6 -10.79 -30.18 -8.28
N SER A 7 -11.51 -29.95 -7.18
CA SER A 7 -12.93 -29.60 -7.21
C SER A 7 -13.19 -28.16 -7.68
N GLY A 8 -12.22 -27.27 -7.48
CA GLY A 8 -12.36 -25.83 -7.73
C GLY A 8 -13.18 -25.08 -6.66
N ASP A 9 -13.69 -25.77 -5.63
CA ASP A 9 -14.41 -25.15 -4.52
C ASP A 9 -13.41 -24.44 -3.61
N PHE A 10 -13.47 -23.10 -3.59
CA PHE A 10 -12.51 -22.26 -2.87
C PHE A 10 -13.19 -21.04 -2.28
N THR A 11 -12.88 -20.75 -1.01
CA THR A 11 -13.45 -19.62 -0.30
C THR A 11 -12.39 -18.64 0.17
N LEU A 12 -12.63 -17.36 -0.14
CA LEU A 12 -11.81 -16.24 0.31
C LEU A 12 -12.66 -15.29 1.14
N VAL A 13 -12.20 -14.96 2.34
CA VAL A 13 -12.68 -13.82 3.13
C VAL A 13 -11.56 -12.80 3.28
N ALA A 14 -11.85 -11.53 2.97
CA ALA A 14 -10.87 -10.47 3.01
C ALA A 14 -11.40 -9.21 3.72
N GLY A 15 -10.56 -8.64 4.58
CA GLY A 15 -10.70 -7.29 5.12
C GLY A 15 -9.68 -6.33 4.50
N GLY A 16 -9.95 -5.04 4.61
CA GLY A 16 -9.04 -3.98 4.15
C GLY A 16 -7.87 -3.72 5.09
N ASP A 17 -7.62 -2.46 5.41
CA ASP A 17 -6.45 -2.02 6.18
C ASP A 17 -6.51 -2.46 7.65
N THR A 18 -5.42 -3.07 8.12
CA THR A 18 -5.24 -3.52 9.50
C THR A 18 -4.07 -2.78 10.13
N MET A 19 -4.43 -1.90 11.05
CA MET A 19 -3.57 -1.22 12.00
C MET A 19 -3.96 -1.66 13.40
N ILE A 20 -3.33 -2.73 13.90
CA ILE A 20 -3.62 -3.32 15.21
C ILE A 20 -2.58 -2.90 16.24
N THR A 21 -2.99 -2.33 17.37
CA THR A 21 -2.11 -1.98 18.50
C THR A 21 -2.59 -2.57 19.83
N ARG A 22 -3.82 -3.11 19.85
CA ARG A 22 -4.51 -3.63 21.02
C ARG A 22 -4.94 -5.08 20.80
N ARG A 23 -5.03 -5.83 21.91
CA ARG A 23 -5.51 -7.21 21.90
C ARG A 23 -6.98 -7.28 21.49
N LEU A 24 -7.33 -8.26 20.68
CA LEU A 24 -8.68 -8.51 20.18
C LEU A 24 -9.41 -9.58 21.00
N ARG A 25 -8.69 -10.59 21.54
CA ARG A 25 -9.30 -11.72 22.26
C ARG A 25 -10.04 -11.34 23.55
N VAL A 26 -9.89 -10.10 24.00
CA VAL A 26 -10.60 -9.55 25.17
C VAL A 26 -12.07 -9.28 24.88
N PHE A 27 -12.43 -9.02 23.62
CA PHE A 27 -13.81 -8.80 23.18
C PHE A 27 -14.57 -10.12 23.12
N LYS A 28 -15.82 -10.12 23.59
CA LYS A 28 -16.67 -11.30 23.79
C LYS A 28 -18.07 -11.14 23.19
N GLU A 29 -18.35 -9.98 22.61
CA GLU A 29 -19.61 -9.62 21.98
C GLU A 29 -19.92 -10.58 20.82
N ASP A 30 -21.15 -11.09 20.76
CA ASP A 30 -21.54 -12.12 19.77
C ASP A 30 -21.38 -11.64 18.32
N SER A 31 -21.62 -10.34 18.07
CA SER A 31 -21.40 -9.70 16.76
C SER A 31 -19.93 -9.72 16.37
N PHE A 32 -19.03 -9.39 17.30
CA PHE A 32 -17.58 -9.44 17.08
C PHE A 32 -17.08 -10.88 16.87
N LEU A 33 -17.55 -11.82 17.69
CA LEU A 33 -17.24 -13.24 17.50
C LEU A 33 -17.88 -13.81 16.23
N GLY A 34 -18.95 -13.20 15.72
CA GLY A 34 -19.55 -13.50 14.41
C GLY A 34 -18.60 -13.19 13.26
N LEU A 35 -17.92 -12.04 13.32
CA LEU A 35 -16.88 -11.68 12.36
C LEU A 35 -15.73 -12.68 12.38
N LYS A 36 -15.28 -13.10 13.57
CA LYS A 36 -14.29 -14.17 13.70
C LYS A 36 -14.73 -15.47 13.03
N ARG A 37 -15.98 -15.90 13.25
CA ARG A 37 -16.53 -17.11 12.61
C ARG A 37 -16.53 -16.98 11.08
N LEU A 38 -16.93 -15.82 10.56
CA LEU A 38 -16.91 -15.54 9.12
C LEU A 38 -15.52 -15.77 8.50
N PHE A 39 -14.46 -15.29 9.14
CA PHE A 39 -13.10 -15.58 8.67
C PHE A 39 -12.76 -17.06 8.85
N GLN A 40 -13.02 -17.66 10.02
CA GLN A 40 -12.62 -19.04 10.31
C GLN A 40 -13.26 -20.08 9.39
N ASP A 41 -14.42 -19.79 8.80
CA ASP A 41 -15.14 -20.66 7.89
C ASP A 41 -14.60 -20.63 6.45
N ALA A 42 -13.56 -19.83 6.16
CA ALA A 42 -12.96 -19.69 4.83
C ALA A 42 -11.56 -20.30 4.73
N ASP A 43 -11.16 -20.69 3.52
CA ASP A 43 -9.84 -21.28 3.25
C ASP A 43 -8.75 -20.20 3.28
N VAL A 44 -9.03 -19.04 2.70
CA VAL A 44 -8.14 -17.87 2.69
C VAL A 44 -8.76 -16.70 3.40
N ARG A 45 -7.96 -16.09 4.28
CA ARG A 45 -8.40 -15.16 5.32
C ARG A 45 -7.39 -14.01 5.35
N PHE A 46 -7.70 -12.97 4.57
CA PHE A 46 -6.74 -11.94 4.16
C PHE A 46 -6.99 -10.57 4.82
N THR A 47 -5.91 -9.81 5.07
CA THR A 47 -5.97 -8.37 5.35
C THR A 47 -4.65 -7.66 4.98
N ASN A 48 -4.68 -6.33 4.78
CA ASN A 48 -3.46 -5.52 4.64
C ASN A 48 -2.88 -5.17 6.01
N LEU A 49 -1.70 -5.71 6.34
CA LEU A 49 -0.99 -5.34 7.57
C LEU A 49 -0.23 -4.04 7.35
N GLU A 50 -0.87 -2.93 7.71
CA GLU A 50 -0.41 -1.57 7.46
C GLU A 50 0.44 -1.01 8.60
N MET A 51 1.43 -1.79 9.00
CA MET A 51 2.36 -1.45 10.09
C MET A 51 3.53 -2.42 10.16
N LEU A 52 4.56 -2.01 10.91
CA LEU A 52 5.68 -2.87 11.27
C LEU A 52 5.46 -3.48 12.66
N MET A 53 5.70 -4.79 12.78
CA MET A 53 5.63 -5.52 14.05
C MET A 53 6.99 -5.50 14.73
N HIS A 54 7.14 -4.68 15.78
CA HIS A 54 8.38 -4.52 16.55
C HIS A 54 8.12 -3.78 17.88
N GLU A 55 9.10 -3.71 18.77
CA GLU A 55 9.00 -3.11 20.12
C GLU A 55 9.60 -1.68 20.19
N PHE A 56 9.56 -0.94 19.08
CA PHE A 56 10.11 0.43 18.95
C PHE A 56 11.61 0.55 19.29
N GLU A 57 12.36 -0.53 19.06
CA GLU A 57 13.80 -0.63 19.25
C GLU A 57 14.63 0.05 18.14
N HIS A 58 13.98 0.50 17.07
CA HIS A 58 14.60 1.15 15.91
C HIS A 58 14.32 2.64 15.89
N SER A 59 15.28 3.42 15.37
CA SER A 59 15.04 4.84 15.11
C SER A 59 14.01 5.03 13.98
N PRO A 60 13.20 6.10 14.04
CA PRO A 60 12.30 6.48 12.95
C PRO A 60 13.04 6.58 11.61
N GLY A 61 12.49 5.92 10.60
CA GLY A 61 12.93 5.93 9.21
C GLY A 61 12.19 6.99 8.39
N ALA A 62 11.50 6.57 7.33
CA ALA A 62 10.82 7.47 6.41
C ALA A 62 9.35 7.08 6.24
N ALA A 63 8.50 7.73 7.03
CA ALA A 63 7.03 7.63 6.96
C ALA A 63 6.39 9.00 6.67
N GLY A 64 5.07 8.99 6.49
CA GLY A 64 4.22 10.18 6.57
C GLY A 64 3.11 9.96 7.61
N GLY A 65 2.75 11.00 8.34
CA GLY A 65 1.68 10.92 9.35
C GLY A 65 2.10 10.14 10.60
N THR A 66 1.31 9.13 10.99
CA THR A 66 1.61 8.24 12.12
C THR A 66 2.80 7.35 11.77
N PHE A 67 3.79 7.23 12.66
CA PHE A 67 4.83 6.19 12.53
C PHE A 67 4.31 4.90 13.15
N THR A 68 3.93 3.93 12.32
CA THR A 68 3.12 2.78 12.74
C THR A 68 4.01 1.62 13.17
N GLY A 69 3.99 1.37 14.49
CA GLY A 69 4.66 0.25 15.13
C GLY A 69 3.69 -0.49 16.05
N SER A 70 3.80 -1.82 16.12
CA SER A 70 2.93 -2.65 16.94
C SER A 70 3.68 -3.79 17.62
N ASP A 71 3.33 -4.11 18.87
CA ASP A 71 3.91 -5.25 19.60
C ASP A 71 3.74 -6.53 18.76
N PRO A 72 4.82 -7.28 18.46
CA PRO A 72 4.76 -8.51 17.67
C PRO A 72 3.73 -9.54 18.16
N LYS A 73 3.36 -9.51 19.45
CA LYS A 73 2.29 -10.35 20.01
C LYS A 73 0.93 -10.13 19.35
N ASN A 74 0.70 -8.97 18.73
CA ASN A 74 -0.54 -8.70 17.99
C ASN A 74 -0.67 -9.56 16.72
N LEU A 75 0.41 -10.16 16.20
CA LEU A 75 0.31 -11.21 15.16
C LEU A 75 -0.54 -12.40 15.64
N LYS A 76 -0.38 -12.80 16.90
CA LYS A 76 -1.20 -13.86 17.53
C LYS A 76 -2.66 -13.46 17.74
N GLU A 77 -3.00 -12.17 17.66
CA GLU A 77 -4.38 -11.70 17.66
C GLU A 77 -5.01 -11.82 16.27
N LEU A 78 -4.24 -11.56 15.20
CA LEU A 78 -4.69 -11.77 13.82
C LEU A 78 -4.91 -13.26 13.54
N GLU A 79 -3.96 -14.11 13.96
CA GLU A 79 -4.13 -15.57 13.89
C GLU A 79 -5.35 -16.04 14.69
N TRP A 80 -5.54 -15.50 15.91
CA TRP A 80 -6.71 -15.82 16.72
C TRP A 80 -8.01 -15.41 16.04
N LEU A 81 -8.05 -14.27 15.36
CA LEU A 81 -9.20 -13.81 14.56
C LEU A 81 -9.47 -14.72 13.36
N GLY A 82 -8.48 -15.51 12.95
CA GLY A 82 -8.54 -16.44 11.83
C GLY A 82 -7.77 -15.99 10.61
N ILE A 83 -7.06 -14.86 10.63
CA ILE A 83 -6.24 -14.44 9.48
C ILE A 83 -5.12 -15.47 9.23
N ASN A 84 -4.86 -15.79 7.97
CA ASN A 84 -3.73 -16.64 7.55
C ASN A 84 -2.89 -16.03 6.42
N LEU A 85 -3.33 -14.92 5.83
CA LEU A 85 -2.66 -14.24 4.74
C LEU A 85 -2.60 -12.74 5.01
N VAL A 86 -1.43 -12.11 4.89
CA VAL A 86 -1.28 -10.66 5.04
C VAL A 86 -0.46 -10.04 3.92
N SER A 87 -0.93 -8.91 3.39
CA SER A 87 -0.07 -8.04 2.58
C SER A 87 0.73 -7.11 3.47
N CYS A 88 1.95 -6.78 3.03
CA CYS A 88 2.86 -5.93 3.79
C CYS A 88 3.46 -4.79 2.97
N ALA A 89 3.19 -4.70 1.65
CA ALA A 89 3.59 -3.54 0.86
C ALA A 89 2.57 -2.42 1.04
N ASN A 90 2.96 -1.35 1.71
CA ASN A 90 2.16 -0.16 1.96
C ASN A 90 3.08 1.04 2.28
N ASN A 91 2.47 2.21 2.41
CA ASN A 91 3.17 3.44 2.80
C ASN A 91 3.92 3.31 4.14
N HIS A 92 3.47 2.43 5.02
CA HIS A 92 4.02 2.22 6.37
C HIS A 92 5.10 1.13 6.47
N SER A 93 5.43 0.45 5.37
CA SER A 93 6.41 -0.64 5.38
C SER A 93 7.83 -0.21 5.76
N TYR A 94 8.12 1.09 5.85
CA TYR A 94 9.48 1.62 6.05
C TYR A 94 9.57 2.69 7.15
N ASP A 95 8.56 2.74 8.03
CA ASP A 95 8.47 3.74 9.09
C ASP A 95 9.66 3.72 10.03
N TYR A 96 10.32 2.58 10.18
CA TYR A 96 11.49 2.38 11.04
C TYR A 96 12.73 1.93 10.24
N GLY A 97 12.77 2.28 8.95
CA GLY A 97 13.91 2.04 8.07
C GLY A 97 14.18 0.56 7.79
N GLU A 98 15.38 0.25 7.29
CA GLU A 98 15.77 -1.13 6.94
C GLU A 98 15.71 -2.07 8.14
N ALA A 99 16.06 -1.59 9.34
CA ALA A 99 16.05 -2.39 10.56
C ALA A 99 14.62 -2.77 10.98
N GLY A 100 13.67 -1.83 10.85
CA GLY A 100 12.25 -2.08 11.04
C GLY A 100 11.69 -3.11 10.07
N VAL A 101 12.01 -2.98 8.77
CA VAL A 101 11.62 -3.98 7.74
C VAL A 101 12.13 -5.37 8.11
N LEU A 102 13.42 -5.49 8.45
CA LEU A 102 14.04 -6.78 8.74
C LEU A 102 13.48 -7.43 10.01
N THR A 103 13.19 -6.63 11.04
CA THR A 103 12.58 -7.11 12.29
C THR A 103 11.16 -7.58 12.07
N ASN A 104 10.37 -6.81 11.31
CA ASN A 104 9.02 -7.22 10.91
C ASN A 104 9.04 -8.55 10.14
N LEU A 105 9.95 -8.69 9.17
CA LEU A 105 10.12 -9.94 8.41
C LEU A 105 10.50 -11.13 9.30
N ALA A 106 11.29 -10.92 10.36
CA ALA A 106 11.63 -11.97 11.31
C ALA A 106 10.40 -12.41 12.11
N HIS A 107 9.64 -11.47 12.66
CA HIS A 107 8.42 -11.79 13.42
C HIS A 107 7.32 -12.42 12.56
N LEU A 108 7.15 -11.98 11.31
CA LEU A 108 6.23 -12.61 10.38
C LEU A 108 6.64 -14.06 10.05
N ARG A 109 7.94 -14.33 9.88
CA ARG A 109 8.46 -15.69 9.66
C ARG A 109 8.22 -16.63 10.85
N ASP A 110 8.26 -16.10 12.06
CA ASP A 110 7.99 -16.85 13.28
C ASP A 110 6.48 -16.96 13.60
N SER A 111 5.62 -16.33 12.80
CA SER A 111 4.16 -16.40 12.90
C SER A 111 3.57 -17.47 12.00
N ASP A 112 2.30 -17.80 12.20
CA ASP A 112 1.55 -18.73 11.33
C ASP A 112 0.94 -18.03 10.10
N LEU A 113 1.23 -16.73 9.93
CA LEU A 113 0.73 -15.92 8.81
C LEU A 113 1.65 -16.06 7.60
N VAL A 114 1.07 -16.37 6.45
CA VAL A 114 1.74 -16.19 5.16
C VAL A 114 1.69 -14.72 4.77
N TYR A 115 2.80 -14.19 4.27
CA TYR A 115 2.92 -12.76 3.97
C TYR A 115 3.60 -12.50 2.62
N ALA A 116 3.35 -11.32 2.04
CA ALA A 116 4.01 -10.88 0.82
C ALA A 116 4.14 -9.35 0.76
N GLY A 117 5.04 -8.85 -0.11
CA GLY A 117 5.13 -7.42 -0.44
C GLY A 117 6.28 -6.65 0.21
N THR A 118 6.99 -7.25 1.18
CA THR A 118 8.26 -6.73 1.70
C THR A 118 9.32 -7.82 1.66
N GLY A 119 10.59 -7.43 1.56
CA GLY A 119 11.69 -8.39 1.48
C GLY A 119 13.05 -7.74 1.76
N ARG A 120 14.09 -8.57 1.83
CA ARG A 120 15.48 -8.11 2.05
C ARG A 120 16.08 -7.44 0.82
N ASN A 121 15.41 -7.58 -0.33
CA ASN A 121 15.74 -6.98 -1.61
C ASN A 121 14.48 -6.99 -2.49
N LEU A 122 14.55 -6.36 -3.68
CA LEU A 122 13.38 -6.24 -4.57
C LEU A 122 12.87 -7.58 -5.11
N SER A 123 13.74 -8.57 -5.31
CA SER A 123 13.32 -9.90 -5.76
C SER A 123 12.47 -10.60 -4.70
N GLU A 124 12.88 -10.54 -3.44
CA GLU A 124 12.10 -11.09 -2.32
C GLU A 124 10.79 -10.31 -2.12
N ALA A 125 10.83 -8.98 -2.19
CA ALA A 125 9.63 -8.17 -1.98
C ALA A 125 8.54 -8.46 -3.03
N ARG A 126 8.93 -8.78 -4.27
CA ARG A 126 8.02 -9.15 -5.36
C ARG A 126 7.58 -10.61 -5.34
N ALA A 127 8.31 -11.47 -4.63
CA ALA A 127 8.02 -12.90 -4.63
C ALA A 127 6.66 -13.18 -3.95
N PRO A 128 5.90 -14.17 -4.42
CA PRO A 128 4.67 -14.57 -3.75
C PRO A 128 4.94 -15.18 -2.38
N GLY A 129 4.06 -14.90 -1.43
CA GLY A 129 3.84 -15.78 -0.28
C GLY A 129 2.92 -16.93 -0.68
N TYR A 130 3.18 -18.15 -0.21
CA TYR A 130 2.36 -19.32 -0.52
C TYR A 130 1.69 -19.88 0.73
N LEU A 131 0.39 -20.08 0.64
CA LEU A 131 -0.44 -20.76 1.63
C LEU A 131 -0.93 -22.07 1.03
N ASP A 132 -0.71 -23.17 1.72
CA ASP A 132 -1.25 -24.48 1.35
C ASP A 132 -2.58 -24.70 2.09
N THR A 133 -3.65 -24.99 1.34
CA THR A 133 -4.97 -25.37 1.88
C THR A 133 -5.41 -26.71 1.31
N PRO A 134 -6.42 -27.38 1.88
CA PRO A 134 -7.02 -28.57 1.26
C PRO A 134 -7.52 -28.35 -0.18
N GLN A 135 -7.93 -27.12 -0.51
CA GLN A 135 -8.48 -26.65 -1.79
C GLN A 135 -7.37 -26.22 -2.78
N GLY A 136 -6.11 -26.40 -2.39
CA GLY A 136 -4.96 -26.12 -3.25
C GLY A 136 -4.02 -25.08 -2.68
N ARG A 137 -2.96 -24.81 -3.43
CA ARG A 137 -1.99 -23.78 -3.08
C ARG A 137 -2.49 -22.42 -3.53
N VAL A 138 -2.35 -21.44 -2.66
CA VAL A 138 -2.72 -20.04 -2.88
C VAL A 138 -1.47 -19.19 -2.86
N ALA A 139 -1.30 -18.35 -3.87
CA ALA A 139 -0.23 -17.36 -3.92
C ALA A 139 -0.76 -15.97 -3.57
N LEU A 140 -0.01 -15.20 -2.77
CA LEU A 140 -0.24 -13.77 -2.55
C LEU A 140 0.93 -12.98 -3.12
N ILE A 141 0.63 -12.02 -3.99
CA ILE A 141 1.56 -10.96 -4.39
C ILE A 141 1.05 -9.64 -3.85
N SER A 142 1.94 -8.84 -3.26
CA SER A 142 1.57 -7.52 -2.73
C SER A 142 2.51 -6.44 -3.26
N ALA A 143 1.95 -5.29 -3.62
CA ALA A 143 2.69 -4.11 -4.06
C ALA A 143 2.08 -2.82 -3.49
N SER A 144 2.80 -1.70 -3.59
CA SER A 144 2.26 -0.39 -3.23
C SER A 144 2.68 0.68 -4.24
N SER A 145 1.76 1.61 -4.55
CA SER A 145 2.05 2.83 -5.31
C SER A 145 2.33 4.04 -4.44
N THR A 146 1.91 4.00 -3.17
CA THR A 146 2.08 5.09 -2.21
C THR A 146 3.14 4.74 -1.19
N PHE A 147 4.31 5.36 -1.28
CA PHE A 147 5.42 5.10 -0.36
C PHE A 147 6.49 6.19 -0.44
N SER A 148 7.36 6.25 0.57
CA SER A 148 8.58 7.06 0.52
C SER A 148 9.64 6.39 -0.38
N GLU A 149 10.35 7.15 -1.23
CA GLU A 149 11.37 6.56 -2.14
C GLU A 149 12.46 5.77 -1.39
N SER A 150 12.73 6.12 -0.14
CA SER A 150 13.64 5.37 0.74
C SER A 150 13.12 3.98 1.10
N GLY A 151 11.80 3.79 1.15
CA GLY A 151 11.16 2.53 1.52
C GLY A 151 11.06 1.47 0.42
N ARG A 152 11.38 1.84 -0.83
CA ARG A 152 11.37 0.90 -1.95
C ARG A 152 12.47 -0.16 -1.81
N ALA A 153 12.15 -1.44 -1.96
CA ALA A 153 13.17 -2.47 -2.05
C ALA A 153 14.04 -2.28 -3.30
N LEU A 154 15.35 -2.53 -3.19
CA LEU A 154 16.28 -2.45 -4.32
C LEU A 154 16.84 -3.82 -4.67
N ASP A 155 17.09 -4.04 -5.96
CA ASP A 155 17.76 -5.24 -6.45
C ASP A 155 19.18 -5.34 -5.87
N GLN A 156 19.58 -6.57 -5.56
CA GLN A 156 20.98 -6.88 -5.32
C GLN A 156 21.76 -6.80 -6.64
N ARG A 157 22.98 -6.26 -6.56
CA ARG A 157 23.96 -6.32 -7.65
C ARG A 157 25.13 -7.23 -7.24
N PRO A 158 25.97 -7.69 -8.19
CA PRO A 158 27.17 -8.45 -7.83
C PRO A 158 28.09 -7.72 -6.84
N ASP A 159 28.09 -6.39 -6.89
CA ASP A 159 28.97 -5.50 -6.13
C ASP A 159 28.34 -4.91 -4.85
N ILE A 160 27.02 -4.98 -4.67
CA ILE A 160 26.35 -4.44 -3.48
C ILE A 160 25.07 -5.21 -3.13
N LYS A 161 24.85 -5.41 -1.83
CA LYS A 161 23.61 -6.03 -1.32
C LYS A 161 22.39 -5.22 -1.76
N GLY A 162 21.26 -5.91 -1.95
CA GLY A 162 19.98 -5.23 -2.15
C GLY A 162 19.56 -4.45 -0.91
N ARG A 163 18.61 -3.54 -1.08
CA ARG A 163 18.03 -2.76 0.03
C ARG A 163 16.73 -3.42 0.48
N PRO A 164 16.56 -3.71 1.79
CA PRO A 164 15.28 -4.13 2.34
C PRO A 164 14.19 -3.08 2.11
N GLY A 165 12.97 -3.51 1.85
CA GLY A 165 11.84 -2.60 1.68
C GLY A 165 10.63 -3.26 1.02
N LEU A 166 9.73 -2.43 0.52
CA LEU A 166 8.49 -2.86 -0.13
C LEU A 166 8.61 -3.05 -1.64
N ASN A 167 7.70 -3.83 -2.19
CA ASN A 167 7.50 -3.99 -3.62
C ASN A 167 6.77 -2.79 -4.22
N ALA A 168 7.51 -1.96 -4.94
CA ALA A 168 6.99 -0.73 -5.50
C ALA A 168 6.25 -0.92 -6.83
N LEU A 169 5.17 -0.17 -6.98
CA LEU A 169 4.42 0.06 -8.21
C LEU A 169 4.45 1.56 -8.54
N ARG A 170 5.59 2.05 -9.05
CA ARG A 170 5.71 3.46 -9.42
C ARG A 170 4.84 3.78 -10.63
N PHE A 171 4.44 5.04 -10.71
CA PHE A 171 3.74 5.60 -11.85
C PHE A 171 4.21 7.04 -12.10
N SER A 172 3.77 7.62 -13.19
CA SER A 172 3.98 9.03 -13.53
C SER A 172 2.65 9.68 -13.87
N GLU A 173 2.50 10.94 -13.51
CA GLU A 173 1.36 11.77 -13.87
C GLU A 173 1.72 12.75 -14.98
N THR A 174 0.77 12.98 -15.87
CA THR A 174 0.81 14.03 -16.87
C THR A 174 -0.46 14.85 -16.76
N HIS A 175 -0.29 16.15 -16.57
CA HIS A 175 -1.38 17.11 -16.39
C HIS A 175 -1.60 17.83 -17.72
N THR A 176 -2.80 17.75 -18.28
CA THR A 176 -3.16 18.54 -19.45
C THR A 176 -3.79 19.84 -18.97
N VAL A 177 -3.38 20.97 -19.57
CA VAL A 177 -3.91 22.31 -19.27
C VAL A 177 -4.10 23.10 -20.55
N ASP A 178 -5.00 24.09 -20.52
CA ASP A 178 -5.22 25.00 -21.64
C ASP A 178 -4.04 25.97 -21.86
N ARG A 179 -4.09 26.70 -22.98
CA ARG A 179 -3.03 27.66 -23.34
C ARG A 179 -2.81 28.74 -22.27
N PRO A 180 -3.85 29.44 -21.78
CA PRO A 180 -3.68 30.44 -20.73
C PRO A 180 -2.98 29.90 -19.47
N ALA A 181 -3.39 28.74 -18.96
CA ALA A 181 -2.77 28.14 -17.78
C ALA A 181 -1.34 27.67 -18.07
N PHE A 182 -1.08 27.09 -19.25
CA PHE A 182 0.26 26.67 -19.65
C PHE A 182 1.25 27.85 -19.66
N ASP A 183 0.86 28.97 -20.25
CA ASP A 183 1.70 30.17 -20.34
C ASP A 183 1.91 30.80 -18.96
N GLU A 184 0.89 30.78 -18.10
CA GLU A 184 0.96 31.27 -16.72
C GLU A 184 1.90 30.42 -15.86
N LEU A 185 1.87 29.09 -15.99
CA LEU A 185 2.82 28.19 -15.33
C LEU A 185 4.27 28.53 -15.69
N ARG A 186 4.54 28.83 -16.98
CA ARG A 186 5.88 29.25 -17.43
C ARG A 186 6.27 30.61 -16.87
N ARG A 187 5.33 31.56 -16.84
CA ARG A 187 5.56 32.89 -16.26
C ARG A 187 5.92 32.81 -14.78
N ILE A 188 5.16 32.03 -14.01
CA ILE A 188 5.41 31.78 -12.58
C ILE A 188 6.76 31.10 -12.39
N SER A 189 7.05 30.04 -13.15
CA SER A 189 8.31 29.30 -13.05
C SER A 189 9.53 30.19 -13.30
N SER A 190 9.43 31.06 -14.32
CA SER A 190 10.46 32.05 -14.63
C SER A 190 10.59 33.11 -13.53
N GLY A 191 9.46 33.64 -13.05
CA GLY A 191 9.42 34.65 -11.99
C GLY A 191 9.94 34.14 -10.64
N LEU A 192 9.80 32.84 -10.36
CA LEU A 192 10.34 32.18 -9.17
C LEU A 192 11.80 31.72 -9.37
N GLY A 193 12.39 31.89 -10.56
CA GLY A 193 13.76 31.48 -10.84
C GLY A 193 13.95 29.96 -10.97
N LEU A 194 12.89 29.18 -11.14
CA LEU A 194 12.97 27.72 -11.25
C LEU A 194 13.69 27.26 -12.53
N GLU A 195 13.66 28.07 -13.59
CA GLU A 195 14.36 27.77 -14.84
C GLU A 195 15.88 27.73 -14.64
N ALA A 196 16.43 28.66 -13.85
CA ALA A 196 17.85 28.65 -13.51
C ALA A 196 18.23 27.41 -12.69
N LEU A 197 17.33 26.93 -11.82
CA LEU A 197 17.52 25.67 -11.09
C LEU A 197 17.51 24.47 -12.04
N LYS A 198 16.58 24.42 -13.00
CA LYS A 198 16.56 23.35 -14.02
C LYS A 198 17.85 23.34 -14.83
N ASP A 199 18.34 24.51 -15.26
CA ASP A 199 19.58 24.64 -16.01
C ASP A 199 20.80 24.21 -15.20
N ALA A 200 20.86 24.59 -13.93
CA ALA A 200 21.88 24.09 -13.02
C ALA A 200 21.81 22.56 -12.90
N GLN A 201 20.63 21.98 -12.71
CA GLN A 201 20.48 20.53 -12.65
C GLN A 201 20.87 19.84 -13.97
N ARG A 202 20.54 20.41 -15.14
CA ARG A 202 20.94 19.89 -16.47
C ARG A 202 22.46 19.86 -16.66
N ARG A 203 23.21 20.74 -16.00
CA ARG A 203 24.70 20.74 -16.03
C ARG A 203 25.31 19.59 -15.24
N PHE A 204 24.68 19.19 -14.13
CA PHE A 204 25.22 18.17 -13.22
C PHE A 204 24.63 16.78 -13.44
N LYS A 205 23.43 16.68 -14.02
CA LYS A 205 22.75 15.41 -14.27
C LYS A 205 23.03 14.90 -15.69
N PRO A 206 23.01 13.58 -15.91
CA PRO A 206 23.11 13.01 -17.26
C PRO A 206 22.07 13.59 -18.22
N LYS A 207 22.45 13.69 -19.51
CA LYS A 207 21.58 14.20 -20.56
C LYS A 207 20.24 13.44 -20.57
N GLY A 208 19.13 14.18 -20.62
CA GLY A 208 17.78 13.64 -20.63
C GLY A 208 17.16 13.35 -19.26
N MET A 209 17.93 13.41 -18.17
CA MET A 209 17.40 13.21 -16.81
C MET A 209 16.57 14.41 -16.31
N VAL A 210 16.89 15.60 -16.79
CA VAL A 210 16.06 16.81 -16.66
C VAL A 210 15.69 17.22 -18.08
N PRO A 211 14.50 16.81 -18.58
CA PRO A 211 14.10 17.10 -19.95
C PRO A 211 14.08 18.60 -20.26
N GLU A 212 14.27 18.93 -21.53
CA GLU A 212 14.01 20.29 -22.03
C GLU A 212 12.51 20.54 -22.10
N ASP A 213 12.12 21.76 -21.75
CA ASP A 213 10.74 22.21 -21.91
C ASP A 213 10.52 22.62 -23.38
N THR A 214 9.34 22.36 -23.91
CA THR A 214 8.94 22.71 -25.29
C THR A 214 7.75 23.66 -25.26
N ASP A 215 7.23 24.08 -26.42
CA ASP A 215 6.04 24.94 -26.50
C ASP A 215 4.72 24.23 -26.12
N THR A 216 4.79 22.90 -25.95
CA THR A 216 3.64 22.03 -25.65
C THR A 216 3.88 21.10 -24.45
N GLU A 217 5.10 20.98 -23.94
CA GLU A 217 5.44 20.22 -22.74
C GLU A 217 6.25 21.10 -21.78
N PHE A 218 5.82 21.16 -20.52
CA PHE A 218 6.48 21.98 -19.51
C PHE A 218 6.53 21.26 -18.17
N ARG A 219 7.63 21.41 -17.44
CA ARG A 219 7.76 20.90 -16.07
C ARG A 219 7.68 22.03 -15.06
N PHE A 220 6.75 21.92 -14.12
CA PHE A 220 6.59 22.88 -13.04
C PHE A 220 6.56 22.14 -11.70
N MET A 221 7.45 22.54 -10.78
CA MET A 221 7.58 21.92 -9.45
C MET A 221 7.68 20.38 -9.47
N GLY A 222 8.37 19.84 -10.46
CA GLY A 222 8.57 18.38 -10.62
C GLY A 222 7.43 17.63 -11.32
N LYS A 223 6.26 18.27 -11.51
CA LYS A 223 5.14 17.70 -12.27
C LYS A 223 5.26 18.01 -13.76
N LYS A 224 4.76 17.10 -14.60
CA LYS A 224 4.72 17.26 -16.06
C LYS A 224 3.37 17.83 -16.50
N PHE A 225 3.43 18.89 -17.30
CA PHE A 225 2.28 19.55 -17.91
C PHE A 225 2.36 19.45 -19.44
N LEU A 226 1.25 19.17 -20.08
CA LEU A 226 1.06 19.22 -21.52
C LEU A 226 0.01 20.27 -21.86
N LEU A 227 0.22 20.95 -22.98
CA LEU A 227 -0.83 21.76 -23.58
C LEU A 227 -1.91 20.86 -24.19
N GLY A 228 -3.17 21.15 -23.89
CA GLY A 228 -4.33 20.58 -24.56
C GLY A 228 -5.52 21.54 -24.55
N GLU A 229 -6.69 21.02 -24.94
CA GLU A 229 -7.94 21.79 -24.97
C GLU A 229 -8.68 21.78 -23.63
N GLU A 230 -8.49 20.73 -22.82
CA GLU A 230 -9.19 20.53 -21.54
C GLU A 230 -8.22 20.16 -20.42
N PHE A 231 -8.64 20.47 -19.19
CA PHE A 231 -7.90 20.10 -17.99
C PHE A 231 -8.05 18.60 -17.71
N GLY A 232 -6.95 17.93 -17.43
CA GLY A 232 -7.00 16.51 -17.11
C GLY A 232 -5.73 16.00 -16.47
N VAL A 233 -5.83 14.84 -15.82
CA VAL A 233 -4.68 14.12 -15.27
C VAL A 233 -4.71 12.72 -15.84
N THR A 234 -3.59 12.33 -16.45
CA THR A 234 -3.38 10.97 -16.94
C THR A 234 -2.23 10.33 -16.19
N THR A 235 -2.37 9.05 -15.89
CA THR A 235 -1.38 8.28 -15.14
C THR A 235 -0.80 7.18 -16.02
N ARG A 236 0.48 6.85 -15.79
CA ARG A 236 1.16 5.77 -16.51
C ARG A 236 2.06 4.98 -15.57
N LEU A 237 1.90 3.67 -15.55
CA LEU A 237 2.74 2.76 -14.77
C LEU A 237 4.20 2.82 -15.23
N ASN A 238 5.11 2.69 -14.27
CA ASN A 238 6.53 2.49 -14.56
C ASN A 238 6.74 1.11 -15.19
N ALA A 239 7.32 1.09 -16.39
CA ALA A 239 7.47 -0.15 -17.17
C ALA A 239 8.23 -1.26 -16.41
N ARG A 240 9.32 -0.92 -15.69
CA ARG A 240 10.11 -1.91 -14.93
C ARG A 240 9.33 -2.50 -13.76
N ASP A 241 8.47 -1.70 -13.12
CA ASP A 241 7.66 -2.17 -12.01
C ASP A 241 6.50 -3.01 -12.51
N LEU A 242 5.83 -2.58 -13.58
CA LEU A 242 4.80 -3.34 -14.27
C LEU A 242 5.31 -4.72 -14.71
N GLU A 243 6.37 -4.75 -15.52
CA GLU A 243 6.95 -6.01 -16.02
C GLU A 243 7.44 -6.91 -14.89
N GLY A 244 8.04 -6.32 -13.85
CA GLY A 244 8.55 -7.05 -12.69
C GLY A 244 7.43 -7.72 -11.89
N ASN A 245 6.34 -7.00 -11.64
CA ASN A 245 5.18 -7.54 -10.92
C ASN A 245 4.44 -8.60 -11.76
N LEU A 246 4.14 -8.31 -13.03
CA LEU A 246 3.45 -9.27 -13.91
C LEU A 246 4.26 -10.55 -14.14
N ARG A 247 5.60 -10.48 -14.12
CA ARG A 247 6.45 -11.68 -14.14
C ARG A 247 6.17 -12.60 -12.95
N TRP A 248 6.03 -12.05 -11.75
CA TRP A 248 5.73 -12.83 -10.57
C TRP A 248 4.28 -13.31 -10.53
N VAL A 249 3.33 -12.56 -11.11
CA VAL A 249 1.95 -13.06 -11.30
C VAL A 249 1.94 -14.30 -12.20
N LYS A 250 2.65 -14.26 -13.34
CA LYS A 250 2.84 -15.43 -14.23
C LYS A 250 3.53 -16.61 -13.57
N ASP A 251 4.44 -16.33 -12.64
CA ASP A 251 5.14 -17.37 -11.89
C ASP A 251 4.22 -18.01 -10.86
N ALA A 252 3.53 -17.19 -10.06
CA ALA A 252 2.52 -17.61 -9.10
C ALA A 252 1.49 -18.53 -9.76
N ARG A 253 0.92 -18.13 -10.91
CA ARG A 253 -0.08 -18.94 -11.62
C ARG A 253 0.40 -20.35 -12.01
N ARG A 254 1.71 -20.53 -12.24
CA ARG A 254 2.31 -21.84 -12.57
C ARG A 254 2.66 -22.67 -11.34
N MET A 255 2.68 -22.05 -10.16
CA MET A 255 3.14 -22.62 -8.91
C MET A 255 2.01 -22.74 -7.87
N SER A 256 0.82 -22.23 -8.17
CA SER A 256 -0.35 -22.26 -7.29
C SER A 256 -1.64 -22.46 -8.09
N ASP A 257 -2.65 -22.99 -7.41
CA ASP A 257 -3.98 -23.20 -7.95
C ASP A 257 -4.74 -21.87 -8.02
N TRP A 258 -4.55 -21.02 -7.01
CA TRP A 258 -5.16 -19.70 -6.87
C TRP A 258 -4.12 -18.58 -6.72
N VAL A 259 -4.38 -17.40 -7.29
CA VAL A 259 -3.48 -16.24 -7.22
C VAL A 259 -4.24 -14.98 -6.79
N LEU A 260 -3.82 -14.42 -5.65
CA LEU A 260 -4.30 -13.14 -5.13
C LEU A 260 -3.24 -12.06 -5.38
N VAL A 261 -3.67 -10.91 -5.88
CA VAL A 261 -2.85 -9.70 -5.98
C VAL A 261 -3.45 -8.62 -5.09
N SER A 262 -2.63 -8.05 -4.21
CA SER A 262 -3.00 -6.94 -3.35
C SER A 262 -2.17 -5.68 -3.66
N VAL A 263 -2.82 -4.52 -3.66
CA VAL A 263 -2.14 -3.24 -3.91
C VAL A 263 -2.60 -2.17 -2.93
N HIS A 264 -1.63 -1.58 -2.23
CA HIS A 264 -1.84 -0.40 -1.40
C HIS A 264 -1.66 0.89 -2.22
N CYS A 265 -2.74 1.69 -2.36
CA CYS A 265 -2.80 2.86 -3.24
C CYS A 265 -3.68 3.98 -2.65
N HIS A 266 -3.05 5.08 -2.21
CA HIS A 266 -3.75 6.29 -1.77
C HIS A 266 -4.16 7.18 -2.93
N GLU A 267 -3.49 7.06 -4.08
CA GLU A 267 -3.82 7.85 -5.26
C GLU A 267 -5.29 7.63 -5.64
N SER A 268 -5.92 8.67 -6.20
CA SER A 268 -7.35 8.73 -6.45
C SER A 268 -7.62 9.24 -7.88
N GLY A 269 -8.82 8.95 -8.39
CA GLY A 269 -9.35 9.52 -9.63
C GLY A 269 -9.77 10.98 -9.46
N GLY A 270 -10.95 11.34 -9.96
CA GLY A 270 -11.53 12.67 -9.73
C GLY A 270 -11.93 12.89 -8.27
N HIS A 271 -12.33 11.82 -7.60
CA HIS A 271 -12.70 11.79 -6.18
C HIS A 271 -11.96 10.68 -5.42
N ARG A 272 -11.94 10.76 -4.09
CA ARG A 272 -11.18 9.84 -3.22
C ARG A 272 -11.66 8.39 -3.33
N ASP A 273 -12.95 8.22 -3.49
CA ASP A 273 -13.67 6.94 -3.68
C ASP A 273 -13.53 6.38 -5.10
N GLU A 274 -12.89 7.12 -6.01
CA GLU A 274 -12.54 6.64 -7.35
C GLU A 274 -11.10 6.13 -7.41
N PRO A 275 -10.84 4.94 -7.97
CA PRO A 275 -9.48 4.49 -8.21
C PRO A 275 -8.80 5.35 -9.30
N PRO A 276 -7.48 5.52 -9.25
CA PRO A 276 -6.74 6.17 -10.33
C PRO A 276 -6.63 5.22 -11.53
N GLY A 277 -6.62 5.77 -12.75
CA GLY A 277 -6.64 4.93 -13.96
C GLY A 277 -5.48 3.93 -14.10
N PHE A 278 -4.30 4.21 -13.54
CA PHE A 278 -3.19 3.25 -13.53
C PHE A 278 -3.48 2.01 -12.67
N LEU A 279 -4.28 2.15 -11.60
CA LEU A 279 -4.63 1.03 -10.71
C LEU A 279 -5.63 0.11 -11.43
N GLU A 280 -6.60 0.69 -12.14
CA GLU A 280 -7.51 -0.08 -13.01
C GLU A 280 -6.74 -0.85 -14.10
N ASP A 281 -5.83 -0.17 -14.82
CA ASP A 281 -4.98 -0.80 -15.84
C ASP A 281 -4.13 -1.93 -15.24
N PHE A 282 -3.52 -1.70 -14.07
CA PHE A 282 -2.72 -2.71 -13.40
C PHE A 282 -3.55 -3.91 -12.95
N ALA A 283 -4.72 -3.68 -12.34
CA ALA A 283 -5.60 -4.74 -11.85
C ALA A 283 -6.06 -5.66 -12.98
N ARG A 284 -6.54 -5.09 -14.09
CA ARG A 284 -6.96 -5.86 -15.28
C ARG A 284 -5.80 -6.67 -15.86
N ARG A 285 -4.60 -6.09 -15.95
CA ARG A 285 -3.39 -6.82 -16.40
C ARG A 285 -2.98 -7.94 -15.46
N CYS A 286 -3.14 -7.77 -14.15
CA CYS A 286 -2.88 -8.87 -13.20
C CYS A 286 -3.83 -10.04 -13.46
N ILE A 287 -5.13 -9.78 -13.65
CA ILE A 287 -6.11 -10.81 -14.02
C ILE A 287 -5.74 -11.48 -15.36
N ASP A 288 -5.37 -10.67 -16.37
CA ASP A 288 -4.94 -11.19 -17.68
C ASP A 288 -3.75 -12.15 -17.60
N GLU A 289 -2.85 -11.94 -16.63
CA GLU A 289 -1.64 -12.73 -16.44
C GLU A 289 -1.81 -13.89 -15.44
N GLY A 290 -3.03 -14.11 -14.94
CA GLY A 290 -3.39 -15.27 -14.15
C GLY A 290 -3.75 -15.01 -12.69
N ALA A 291 -3.99 -13.77 -12.29
CA ALA A 291 -4.60 -13.49 -10.99
C ALA A 291 -6.09 -13.89 -10.98
N ASP A 292 -6.54 -14.47 -9.87
CA ASP A 292 -7.94 -14.84 -9.64
C ASP A 292 -8.72 -13.76 -8.89
N VAL A 293 -8.03 -12.96 -8.05
CA VAL A 293 -8.62 -11.85 -7.29
C VAL A 293 -7.63 -10.70 -7.20
N PHE A 294 -8.13 -9.47 -7.33
CA PHE A 294 -7.39 -8.25 -7.04
C PHE A 294 -8.01 -7.52 -5.84
N ILE A 295 -7.20 -7.14 -4.86
CA ILE A 295 -7.63 -6.48 -3.62
C ILE A 295 -6.82 -5.20 -3.39
N GLY A 296 -7.45 -4.06 -3.65
CA GLY A 296 -6.95 -2.72 -3.33
C GLY A 296 -7.23 -2.34 -1.88
N HIS A 297 -6.39 -1.46 -1.35
CA HIS A 297 -6.49 -0.91 0.01
C HIS A 297 -5.59 0.34 0.15
N GLY A 298 -5.59 1.00 1.32
CA GLY A 298 -4.81 2.21 1.60
C GLY A 298 -5.56 3.56 1.57
N PRO A 299 -6.58 3.83 0.72
CA PRO A 299 -7.22 5.14 0.76
C PRO A 299 -8.08 5.32 2.03
N HIS A 300 -8.18 4.30 2.90
CA HIS A 300 -8.97 4.24 4.14
C HIS A 300 -10.47 4.48 3.96
N VAL A 301 -10.96 4.37 2.73
CA VAL A 301 -12.37 4.46 2.34
C VAL A 301 -12.67 3.35 1.35
N THR A 302 -13.92 2.91 1.26
CA THR A 302 -14.32 1.93 0.25
C THR A 302 -14.26 2.53 -1.16
N ARG A 303 -13.93 1.70 -2.15
CA ARG A 303 -13.99 2.06 -3.58
C ARG A 303 -14.80 1.02 -4.35
N GLY A 304 -15.05 1.31 -5.63
CA GLY A 304 -15.83 0.46 -6.52
C GLY A 304 -15.33 -0.99 -6.63
N ILE A 305 -16.20 -1.85 -7.14
CA ILE A 305 -15.95 -3.26 -7.44
C ILE A 305 -16.13 -3.46 -8.94
N GLU A 306 -15.24 -4.25 -9.56
CA GLU A 306 -15.32 -4.63 -10.95
C GLU A 306 -15.27 -6.16 -11.07
N ILE A 307 -16.11 -6.74 -11.94
CA ILE A 307 -15.96 -8.13 -12.37
C ILE A 307 -15.33 -8.12 -13.75
N TYR A 308 -14.04 -8.44 -13.83
CA TYR A 308 -13.26 -8.45 -15.07
C TYR A 308 -12.99 -9.89 -15.48
N LYS A 309 -13.51 -10.31 -16.64
CA LYS A 309 -13.39 -11.69 -17.16
C LYS A 309 -13.84 -12.76 -16.14
N GLY A 310 -14.89 -12.45 -15.38
CA GLY A 310 -15.44 -13.33 -14.34
C GLY A 310 -14.63 -13.37 -13.05
N LYS A 311 -13.58 -12.56 -12.91
CA LYS A 311 -12.74 -12.45 -11.71
C LYS A 311 -13.00 -11.13 -10.99
N PRO A 312 -13.13 -11.13 -9.65
CA PRO A 312 -13.43 -9.92 -8.91
C PRO A 312 -12.19 -9.05 -8.68
N ILE A 313 -12.40 -7.73 -8.82
CA ILE A 313 -11.46 -6.66 -8.51
C ILE A 313 -12.14 -5.75 -7.48
N PHE A 314 -11.56 -5.64 -6.31
CA PHE A 314 -11.98 -4.72 -5.26
C PHE A 314 -10.98 -3.56 -5.22
N TYR A 315 -11.39 -2.32 -5.47
CA TYR A 315 -10.43 -1.21 -5.53
C TYR A 315 -10.06 -0.63 -4.16
N SER A 316 -10.89 -0.86 -3.13
CA SER A 316 -10.57 -0.63 -1.72
C SER A 316 -11.68 -1.21 -0.83
N LEU A 317 -11.29 -1.89 0.25
CA LEU A 317 -12.22 -2.46 1.25
C LEU A 317 -12.42 -1.55 2.48
N GLY A 318 -11.74 -0.41 2.56
CA GLY A 318 -11.73 0.46 3.75
C GLY A 318 -10.87 -0.10 4.88
N ASN A 319 -11.16 0.27 6.13
CA ASN A 319 -10.38 -0.14 7.30
C ASN A 319 -11.00 -1.35 8.01
N PHE A 320 -10.27 -2.46 8.11
CA PHE A 320 -10.74 -3.64 8.84
C PHE A 320 -10.50 -3.53 10.35
N ILE A 321 -9.26 -3.25 10.75
CA ILE A 321 -8.89 -2.95 12.14
C ILE A 321 -8.18 -1.61 12.11
N PHE A 322 -8.76 -0.58 12.71
CA PHE A 322 -8.19 0.78 12.63
C PHE A 322 -7.88 1.34 14.01
N GLN A 323 -6.63 1.15 14.45
CA GLN A 323 -6.13 1.59 15.76
C GLN A 323 -4.92 2.51 15.61
N ASN A 324 -5.00 3.41 14.62
CA ASN A 324 -3.98 4.40 14.25
C ASN A 324 -3.67 5.38 15.40
N ASP A 325 -4.69 5.79 16.15
CA ASP A 325 -4.60 6.78 17.23
C ASP A 325 -4.24 6.17 18.58
N THR A 326 -3.88 4.88 18.59
CA THR A 326 -3.35 4.18 19.76
C THR A 326 -1.97 3.58 19.51
N VAL A 327 -1.25 4.03 18.47
CA VAL A 327 0.16 3.70 18.29
C VAL A 327 0.96 4.36 19.41
N ARG A 328 1.77 3.55 20.10
CA ARG A 328 2.32 3.92 21.41
C ARG A 328 3.31 5.08 21.36
N TRP A 329 4.16 5.14 20.35
CA TRP A 329 5.23 6.14 20.27
C TRP A 329 5.26 6.81 18.91
N GLN A 330 5.57 8.10 18.92
CA GLN A 330 5.72 8.93 17.74
C GLN A 330 7.07 9.68 17.80
N PRO A 331 7.68 9.99 16.64
CA PRO A 331 8.94 10.73 16.61
C PRO A 331 8.75 12.19 17.01
N SER A 332 9.80 12.84 17.54
CA SER A 332 9.73 14.24 18.01
C SER A 332 9.24 15.22 16.95
N PHE A 333 9.61 15.04 15.68
CA PHE A 333 9.15 15.94 14.62
C PHE A 333 7.64 15.91 14.40
N ASN A 334 6.93 14.83 14.78
CA ASN A 334 5.47 14.81 14.75
C ASN A 334 4.88 15.73 15.83
N TYR A 335 5.52 15.85 16.99
CA TYR A 335 5.15 16.79 18.04
C TYR A 335 5.49 18.23 17.64
N ASP A 336 6.65 18.45 17.00
CA ASP A 336 7.08 19.75 16.51
C ASP A 336 6.07 20.36 15.52
N LEU A 337 5.50 19.53 14.63
CA LEU A 337 4.46 19.94 13.66
C LEU A 337 3.20 20.47 14.35
N LEU A 338 2.88 19.96 15.55
CA LEU A 338 1.75 20.37 16.37
C LEU A 338 2.13 21.39 17.44
N LYS A 339 3.40 21.83 17.48
CA LYS A 339 3.96 22.75 18.48
C LYS A 339 3.81 22.23 19.91
N LEU A 340 3.91 20.92 20.10
CA LEU A 340 3.93 20.28 21.40
C LEU A 340 5.37 20.23 21.93
N ASP A 341 5.56 20.45 23.23
CA ASP A 341 6.88 20.41 23.84
C ASP A 341 7.35 18.97 24.14
N ALA A 342 8.62 18.82 24.53
CA ALA A 342 9.25 17.50 24.75
C ALA A 342 8.66 16.70 25.94
N GLY A 343 7.85 17.33 26.79
CA GLY A 343 7.10 16.68 27.86
C GLY A 343 5.73 16.14 27.42
N ALA A 344 5.28 16.49 26.22
CA ALA A 344 4.02 16.00 25.66
C ALA A 344 4.05 14.48 25.47
N THR A 345 2.93 13.86 25.79
CA THR A 345 2.73 12.41 25.69
C THR A 345 2.10 12.05 24.34
N PRO A 346 2.13 10.76 23.95
CA PRO A 346 1.42 10.29 22.77
C PRO A 346 -0.08 10.65 22.75
N ALA A 347 -0.75 10.67 23.91
CA ALA A 347 -2.14 11.08 24.00
C ALA A 347 -2.30 12.57 23.63
N ASP A 348 -1.44 13.45 24.17
CA ASP A 348 -1.45 14.88 23.83
C ASP A 348 -1.23 15.10 22.32
N PHE A 349 -0.37 14.28 21.69
CA PHE A 349 -0.18 14.29 20.23
C PHE A 349 -1.46 13.95 19.47
N TYR A 350 -2.16 12.86 19.85
CA TYR A 350 -3.39 12.47 19.17
C TYR A 350 -4.51 13.49 19.39
N ASP A 351 -4.70 13.96 20.62
CA ASP A 351 -5.66 14.99 20.96
C ASP A 351 -5.43 16.28 20.16
N ALA A 352 -4.18 16.73 20.04
CA ALA A 352 -3.83 17.92 19.25
C ALA A 352 -4.02 17.69 17.74
N ARG A 353 -3.77 16.48 17.26
CA ARG A 353 -3.90 16.13 15.83
C ARG A 353 -5.37 16.10 15.42
N SER A 354 -6.19 15.35 16.14
CA SER A 354 -7.62 15.14 15.88
C SER A 354 -8.52 16.21 16.49
N GLU A 355 -7.95 17.18 17.21
CA GLU A 355 -8.71 18.21 17.93
C GLU A 355 -9.76 17.56 18.85
N LEU A 356 -9.29 16.70 19.75
CA LEU A 356 -10.11 15.87 20.64
C LEU A 356 -11.18 15.09 19.86
N ASP A 357 -10.72 14.39 18.82
CA ASP A 357 -11.51 13.53 17.94
C ASP A 357 -12.58 14.24 17.10
N SER A 358 -12.58 15.57 17.04
CA SER A 358 -13.53 16.33 16.23
C SER A 358 -13.17 16.42 14.74
N ARG A 359 -11.94 16.03 14.36
CA ARG A 359 -11.48 16.03 12.96
C ARG A 359 -10.51 14.89 12.66
N GLY A 360 -10.18 14.74 11.37
CA GLY A 360 -9.28 13.69 10.90
C GLY A 360 -9.96 12.32 10.96
N PHE A 361 -9.19 11.26 11.20
CA PHE A 361 -9.72 9.91 11.22
C PHE A 361 -10.84 9.68 12.26
N PRO A 362 -10.71 10.13 13.52
CA PRO A 362 -11.77 9.90 14.51
C PRO A 362 -13.06 10.69 14.24
N GLY A 363 -12.94 11.89 13.67
CA GLY A 363 -14.06 12.82 13.50
C GLY A 363 -14.92 12.63 12.25
N ASP A 364 -14.53 11.75 11.33
CA ASP A 364 -15.23 11.52 10.07
C ASP A 364 -15.66 10.06 9.96
N SER A 365 -16.97 9.82 9.85
CA SER A 365 -17.55 8.48 9.83
C SER A 365 -17.09 7.63 8.65
N ILE A 366 -16.66 8.27 7.55
CA ILE A 366 -16.24 7.56 6.33
C ILE A 366 -15.08 6.58 6.57
N TYR A 367 -14.24 6.83 7.59
CA TYR A 367 -13.12 5.96 7.96
C TYR A 367 -13.52 4.74 8.81
N TRP A 368 -14.75 4.73 9.29
CA TRP A 368 -15.33 3.68 10.11
C TRP A 368 -16.37 2.87 9.33
N GLU A 369 -16.57 3.22 8.06
CA GLU A 369 -17.37 2.50 7.08
C GLU A 369 -16.44 1.60 6.24
N SER A 370 -16.61 0.28 6.40
CA SER A 370 -15.73 -0.71 5.77
C SER A 370 -16.50 -1.95 5.35
N VAL A 371 -15.91 -2.74 4.46
CA VAL A 371 -16.51 -3.97 3.96
C VAL A 371 -15.56 -5.13 4.20
N VAL A 372 -16.13 -6.25 4.66
CA VAL A 372 -15.50 -7.56 4.62
C VAL A 372 -16.18 -8.35 3.52
N ILE A 373 -15.39 -8.86 2.59
CA ILE A 373 -15.90 -9.62 1.44
C ILE A 373 -15.79 -11.11 1.71
N ARG A 374 -16.69 -11.88 1.09
CA ARG A 374 -16.59 -13.33 0.95
C ARG A 374 -16.77 -13.68 -0.53
N CYS A 375 -15.79 -14.33 -1.11
CA CYS A 375 -15.83 -14.85 -2.47
C CYS A 375 -15.87 -16.38 -2.42
N GLU A 376 -16.76 -16.96 -3.22
CA GLU A 376 -16.95 -18.40 -3.40
C GLU A 376 -16.77 -18.68 -4.89
N PHE A 377 -15.89 -19.63 -5.22
CA PHE A 377 -15.48 -19.93 -6.60
C PHE A 377 -16.02 -21.26 -7.11
#